data_AF-A0A0K2YHT3-F1
#
_entry.id   AF-A0A0K2YHT3-F1
#
_cell.length_a   1.000
_cell.length_b   1.000
_cell.length_c   1.000
_cell.angle_alpha   90.00
_cell.angle_beta   90.00
_cell.angle_gamma   90.00
#
_symmetry.space_group_name_H-M   'P 1'
#
loop_
_entity.id
_entity.type
_entity.pdbx_description
1 polymer ?
#
loop_
_entity_poly.entity_id
_entity_poly.type
_entity_poly.pdbx_seq_one_letter_code
_entity_poly.pdbx_strand_id
1 'polypeptide(L)'
;MRAMLDVFRGRGHWGGKVQARRAVAGFAATGLVLAVLGCSSAGGAVAGSGITPAAERSPLPVRVLVQRPGLIDMDISAVDVPVWQGPDPSEFLAPSPPSGESGVITGDRAGVVHLASLDNPRALWNVGGTVQWLVVEVPA
;
A
#
# COMPACT_ATOMS: atom_id res chain seq x y z
N MET A 1 -19.00 44.04 23.04
CA MET A 1 -20.06 44.29 22.03
C MET A 1 -19.84 43.25 20.92
N ARG A 2 -20.30 42.00 20.98
CA ARG A 2 -21.67 41.43 20.88
C ARG A 2 -22.53 42.07 19.77
N ALA A 3 -22.51 41.44 18.59
CA ALA A 3 -23.55 41.39 17.57
C ALA A 3 -23.14 40.29 16.58
N MET A 4 -23.97 39.46 15.95
CA MET A 4 -25.39 39.12 16.10
C MET A 4 -25.61 37.95 15.11
N LEU A 5 -26.38 36.95 15.53
CA LEU A 5 -26.77 35.77 14.76
C LEU A 5 -27.86 36.09 13.71
N ASP A 6 -28.00 35.13 12.78
CA ASP A 6 -29.10 34.82 11.87
C ASP A 6 -29.26 35.61 10.56
N VAL A 7 -29.32 34.89 9.42
CA VAL A 7 -30.61 34.42 8.85
C VAL A 7 -30.35 33.58 7.56
N PHE A 8 -30.92 32.38 7.56
CA PHE A 8 -31.11 31.45 6.44
C PHE A 8 -31.97 32.03 5.29
N ARG A 9 -31.59 31.77 4.02
CA ARG A 9 -32.46 31.18 2.96
C ARG A 9 -31.75 31.19 1.59
N GLY A 10 -31.60 30.01 0.99
CA GLY A 10 -31.12 29.87 -0.38
C GLY A 10 -31.35 28.45 -0.92
N ARG A 11 -32.63 28.10 -1.08
CA ARG A 11 -33.11 26.84 -1.65
C ARG A 11 -32.91 26.86 -3.18
N GLY A 12 -31.98 26.07 -3.70
CA GLY A 12 -31.70 25.95 -5.14
C GLY A 12 -31.99 24.54 -5.68
N HIS A 13 -33.23 24.33 -6.10
CA HIS A 13 -33.71 23.50 -7.21
C HIS A 13 -32.98 22.18 -7.55
N TRP A 14 -33.63 21.06 -7.20
CA TRP A 14 -33.49 19.76 -7.86
C TRP A 14 -34.17 19.77 -9.24
N GLY A 15 -33.48 19.23 -10.25
CA GLY A 15 -33.98 18.90 -11.58
C GLY A 15 -32.80 18.79 -12.54
N GLY A 16 -32.31 17.62 -12.98
CA GLY A 16 -32.98 16.37 -13.29
C GLY A 16 -32.81 16.13 -14.78
N LYS A 17 -31.99 15.16 -15.20
CA LYS A 17 -32.17 14.37 -16.42
C LYS A 17 -31.52 13.01 -16.24
N VAL A 18 -32.38 12.01 -16.02
CA VAL A 18 -32.07 10.61 -16.30
C VAL A 18 -31.96 10.45 -17.82
N GLN A 19 -30.85 9.86 -18.28
CA GLN A 19 -30.79 9.22 -19.59
C GLN A 19 -30.14 7.84 -19.42
N ALA A 20 -31.01 6.84 -19.49
CA ALA A 20 -30.63 5.46 -19.73
C ALA A 20 -30.43 5.25 -21.25
N ARG A 21 -29.47 4.40 -21.64
CA ARG A 21 -29.67 3.20 -22.50
C ARG A 21 -28.34 2.56 -22.92
N ARG A 22 -28.20 1.29 -22.49
CA ARG A 22 -27.47 0.11 -23.02
C ARG A 22 -26.74 0.19 -24.37
N ALA A 23 -25.54 -0.43 -24.41
CA ALA A 23 -25.10 -1.49 -25.35
C ALA A 23 -23.72 -2.03 -24.86
N VAL A 24 -23.61 -3.21 -24.25
CA VAL A 24 -23.23 -4.53 -24.83
C VAL A 24 -22.08 -4.52 -25.85
N ALA A 25 -20.92 -5.02 -25.43
CA ALA A 25 -19.96 -5.84 -26.18
C ALA A 25 -19.24 -6.71 -25.11
N GLY A 26 -19.39 -8.04 -25.06
CA GLY A 26 -18.91 -9.02 -26.04
C GLY A 26 -17.48 -9.43 -25.66
N PHE A 27 -17.31 -10.30 -24.66
CA PHE A 27 -16.90 -11.71 -24.81
C PHE A 27 -15.54 -11.94 -25.50
N ALA A 28 -14.54 -12.36 -24.72
CA ALA A 28 -13.58 -13.41 -25.11
C ALA A 28 -12.86 -13.94 -23.86
N ALA A 29 -13.44 -14.98 -23.26
CA ALA A 29 -12.69 -15.89 -22.42
C ALA A 29 -11.90 -16.82 -23.35
N THR A 30 -10.63 -16.55 -23.56
CA THR A 30 -9.75 -17.50 -24.27
C THR A 30 -9.19 -18.46 -23.24
N GLY A 31 -9.85 -19.61 -23.11
CA GLY A 31 -9.38 -20.73 -22.33
C GLY A 31 -8.02 -21.20 -22.82
N LEU A 32 -7.06 -21.25 -21.90
CA LEU A 32 -5.76 -21.89 -22.13
C LEU A 32 -5.98 -23.41 -22.11
N VAL A 33 -5.85 -24.02 -23.29
CA VAL A 33 -5.98 -25.47 -23.49
C VAL A 33 -4.78 -26.18 -22.86
N LEU A 34 -5.05 -27.10 -21.94
CA LEU A 34 -4.11 -28.11 -21.45
C LEU A 34 -3.78 -29.07 -22.60
N ALA A 35 -2.59 -28.95 -23.17
CA ALA A 35 -2.06 -29.98 -24.05
C ALA A 35 -1.49 -31.13 -23.21
N VAL A 36 -2.33 -32.12 -22.92
CA VAL A 36 -1.86 -33.47 -22.59
C VAL A 36 -1.46 -34.13 -23.92
N LEU A 37 -0.17 -34.12 -24.22
CA LEU A 37 0.43 -35.01 -25.21
C LEU A 37 1.22 -36.08 -24.47
N GLY A 38 0.50 -37.14 -24.10
CA GLY A 38 1.09 -38.45 -23.88
C GLY A 38 1.12 -39.19 -25.21
N CYS A 39 2.32 -39.46 -25.72
CA CYS A 39 2.54 -40.58 -26.64
C CYS A 39 3.86 -41.25 -26.26
N SER A 40 3.74 -42.52 -25.89
CA SER A 40 4.79 -43.42 -25.40
C SER A 40 5.82 -43.73 -26.49
N SER A 41 7.10 -43.62 -26.14
CA SER A 41 8.19 -44.34 -26.80
C SER A 41 9.27 -44.61 -25.76
N ALA A 42 9.53 -45.90 -25.54
CA ALA A 42 10.49 -46.41 -24.56
C ALA A 42 11.89 -45.81 -24.76
N GLY A 43 12.50 -45.36 -23.67
CA GLY A 43 13.88 -44.89 -23.65
C GLY A 43 14.17 -44.19 -22.32
N GLY A 44 14.84 -44.89 -21.41
CA GLY A 44 15.06 -44.42 -20.04
C GLY A 44 15.83 -43.11 -19.95
N ALA A 45 15.29 -42.18 -19.17
CA ALA A 45 16.01 -41.26 -18.30
C ALA A 45 14.97 -40.59 -17.38
N VAL A 46 14.90 -41.03 -16.12
CA VAL A 46 14.20 -40.28 -15.06
C VAL A 46 15.06 -39.05 -14.74
N ALA A 47 14.90 -37.99 -15.53
CA ALA A 47 15.58 -36.73 -15.32
C ALA A 47 14.55 -35.59 -15.30
N GLY A 48 14.48 -34.92 -14.14
CA GLY A 48 13.96 -33.57 -14.03
C GLY A 48 12.45 -33.48 -13.87
N SER A 49 11.93 -33.89 -12.70
CA SER A 49 10.79 -33.17 -12.14
C SER A 49 11.31 -31.77 -11.81
N GLY A 50 11.23 -30.88 -12.80
CA GLY A 50 11.57 -29.48 -12.67
C GLY A 50 10.66 -28.89 -11.62
N ILE A 51 11.15 -28.86 -10.38
CA ILE A 51 10.59 -28.07 -9.31
C ILE A 51 10.40 -26.66 -9.88
N THR A 52 9.14 -26.27 -10.06
CA THR A 52 8.82 -24.85 -10.17
C THR A 52 9.50 -24.22 -8.97
N PRO A 53 10.40 -23.23 -9.13
CA PRO A 53 10.98 -22.57 -7.98
C PRO A 53 9.80 -22.04 -7.17
N ALA A 54 9.54 -22.66 -6.02
CA ALA A 54 8.69 -22.07 -5.01
C ALA A 54 9.37 -20.74 -4.75
N ALA A 55 8.78 -19.65 -5.27
CA ALA A 55 9.28 -18.31 -5.04
C ALA A 55 9.54 -18.23 -3.54
N GLU A 56 10.81 -18.12 -3.18
CA GLU A 56 11.27 -18.13 -1.81
C GLU A 56 10.65 -16.89 -1.16
N ARG A 57 9.45 -17.05 -0.61
CA ARG A 57 8.77 -15.99 0.11
C ARG A 57 9.51 -15.86 1.41
N SER A 58 10.48 -14.94 1.43
CA SER A 58 11.11 -14.53 2.67
C SER A 58 10.01 -14.28 3.69
N PRO A 59 10.13 -14.86 4.89
CA PRO A 59 9.11 -14.69 5.91
C PRO A 59 8.95 -13.19 6.20
N LEU A 60 7.70 -12.76 6.37
CA LEU A 60 7.43 -11.37 6.72
C LEU A 60 8.10 -11.04 8.07
N PRO A 61 8.67 -9.82 8.21
CA PRO A 61 9.29 -9.43 9.45
C PRO A 61 8.25 -9.34 10.57
N VAL A 62 8.58 -9.92 11.72
CA VAL A 62 7.79 -9.81 12.96
C VAL A 62 8.06 -8.52 13.73
N ARG A 63 9.09 -7.77 13.31
CA ARG A 63 9.46 -6.46 13.86
C ARG A 63 10.04 -5.58 12.76
N VAL A 64 9.71 -4.30 12.76
CA VAL A 64 10.33 -3.28 11.90
C VAL A 64 10.70 -2.06 12.74
N LEU A 65 11.86 -1.48 12.44
CA LEU A 65 12.29 -0.18 12.96
C LEU A 65 11.74 0.89 12.02
N VAL A 66 11.09 1.91 12.57
CA VAL A 66 10.68 3.10 11.82
C VAL A 66 11.46 4.28 12.35
N GLN A 67 12.03 5.06 11.44
CA GLN A 67 12.76 6.27 11.75
C GLN A 67 12.12 7.47 11.06
N ARG A 68 12.04 8.59 11.78
CA ARG A 68 11.75 9.91 11.24
C ARG A 68 13.00 10.77 11.41
N PRO A 69 13.89 10.84 10.40
CA PRO A 69 15.18 11.49 10.56
C PRO A 69 15.08 13.01 10.80
N GLY A 70 13.98 13.63 10.37
CA GLY A 70 13.68 15.04 10.62
C GLY A 70 12.44 15.52 9.89
N LEU A 71 12.02 16.76 10.17
CA LEU A 71 10.98 17.42 9.38
C LEU A 71 11.55 17.77 8.01
N ILE A 72 10.85 17.37 6.95
CA ILE A 72 11.20 17.79 5.60
C ILE A 72 10.28 18.95 5.20
N ASP A 73 10.90 20.06 4.77
CA ASP A 73 10.19 21.11 4.02
C ASP A 73 10.26 20.76 2.53
N MET A 74 9.24 20.07 2.04
CA MET A 74 9.09 19.69 0.64
C MET A 74 7.72 20.14 0.15
N ASP A 75 7.68 20.80 -1.01
CA ASP A 75 6.44 21.18 -1.70
C ASP A 75 5.84 19.96 -2.43
N ILE A 76 5.50 18.93 -1.65
CA ILE A 76 4.87 17.68 -2.11
C ILE A 76 3.49 17.59 -1.46
N SER A 77 2.46 17.32 -2.27
CA SER A 77 1.11 17.16 -1.76
C SER A 77 0.91 15.80 -1.10
N ALA A 78 0.13 15.75 -0.03
CA ALA A 78 -0.21 14.49 0.64
C ALA A 78 -0.99 13.51 -0.23
N VAL A 79 -1.65 13.98 -1.30
CA VAL A 79 -2.33 13.09 -2.26
C VAL A 79 -1.39 12.41 -3.24
N ASP A 80 -0.15 12.92 -3.37
CA ASP A 80 0.85 12.41 -4.32
C ASP A 80 1.76 11.34 -3.71
N VAL A 81 1.56 10.99 -2.43
CA VAL A 81 2.32 9.99 -1.69
C VAL A 81 1.38 8.95 -1.06
N PRO A 82 1.84 7.68 -0.90
CA PRO A 82 0.99 6.64 -0.37
C PRO A 82 0.61 6.88 1.10
N VAL A 83 -0.56 6.39 1.49
CA VAL A 83 -1.06 6.47 2.87
C VAL A 83 -0.28 5.53 3.77
N TRP A 84 0.13 6.03 4.94
CA TRP A 84 0.79 5.23 5.96
C TRP A 84 -0.09 4.06 6.43
N GLN A 85 0.48 2.85 6.42
CA GLN A 85 -0.22 1.60 6.79
C GLN A 85 0.06 1.13 8.23
N GLY A 86 0.83 1.90 9.01
CA GLY A 86 1.20 1.58 10.38
C GLY A 86 0.27 2.23 11.43
N PRO A 87 0.58 2.07 12.73
CA PRO A 87 -0.04 2.87 13.80
C PRO A 87 0.32 4.34 13.61
N ASP A 88 -0.40 5.25 14.28
CA ASP A 88 -0.05 6.66 14.22
C ASP A 88 1.41 6.84 14.69
N PRO A 89 2.29 7.46 13.89
CA PRO A 89 3.68 7.67 14.27
C PRO A 89 3.90 8.27 15.66
N SER A 90 3.02 9.19 16.10
CA SER A 90 3.10 9.81 17.42
C SER A 90 2.83 8.85 18.59
N GLU A 91 2.24 7.68 18.35
CA GLU A 91 1.99 6.67 19.40
C GLU A 91 3.25 5.90 19.80
N PHE A 92 4.27 5.85 18.93
CA PHE A 92 5.40 4.93 19.12
C PHE A 92 6.77 5.52 18.79
N LEU A 93 6.85 6.62 18.05
CA LEU A 93 8.11 7.32 17.82
C LEU A 93 8.53 8.07 19.07
N ALA A 94 9.80 7.92 19.44
CA ALA A 94 10.44 8.65 20.52
C ALA A 94 11.70 9.37 20.01
N PRO A 95 12.11 10.50 20.62
CA PRO A 95 13.34 11.19 20.26
C PRO A 95 14.55 10.24 20.28
N SER A 96 15.35 10.29 19.21
CA SER A 96 16.52 9.42 19.01
C SER A 96 17.76 10.29 18.74
N PRO A 97 18.68 10.47 19.71
CA PRO A 97 19.88 11.29 19.52
C PRO A 97 20.79 10.74 18.39
N PRO A 98 21.52 11.61 17.65
CA PRO A 98 21.64 13.06 17.82
C PRO A 98 20.48 13.89 17.20
N SER A 99 19.62 13.28 16.40
CA SER A 99 18.48 13.96 15.76
C SER A 99 17.42 12.97 15.29
N GLY A 100 16.16 13.43 15.22
CA GLY A 100 15.04 12.65 14.70
C GLY A 100 14.36 11.80 15.77
N GLU A 101 13.51 10.91 15.31
CA GLU A 101 12.74 10.02 16.16
C GLU A 101 12.82 8.59 15.62
N SER A 102 12.77 7.61 16.51
CA SER A 102 12.71 6.20 16.13
C SER A 102 11.73 5.45 17.01
N GLY A 103 11.22 4.34 16.49
CA GLY A 103 10.29 3.49 17.20
C GLY A 103 10.14 2.14 16.49
N VAL A 104 9.62 1.15 17.22
CA VAL A 104 9.53 -0.23 16.72
C VAL A 104 8.06 -0.64 16.62
N ILE A 105 7.71 -1.23 15.48
CA ILE A 105 6.42 -1.89 15.27
C ILE A 105 6.65 -3.40 15.31
N THR A 106 5.81 -4.13 16.02
CA THR A 106 5.91 -5.59 16.18
C THR A 106 4.62 -6.29 15.75
N GLY A 107 4.70 -7.62 15.59
CA GLY A 107 3.57 -8.48 15.22
C GLY A 107 3.17 -8.34 13.75
N ASP A 108 1.93 -8.73 13.44
CA ASP A 108 1.42 -8.78 12.06
C ASP A 108 1.52 -7.43 11.33
N ARG A 109 1.39 -6.32 12.07
CA ARG A 109 1.49 -4.96 11.52
C ARG A 109 2.90 -4.64 11.01
N ALA A 110 3.94 -5.28 11.55
CA ALA A 110 5.31 -5.11 11.07
C ALA A 110 5.46 -5.61 9.62
N GLY A 111 4.86 -6.76 9.29
CA GLY A 111 4.85 -7.30 7.94
C GLY A 111 4.11 -6.40 6.94
N VAL A 112 2.96 -5.84 7.34
CA VAL A 112 2.17 -4.91 6.51
C VAL A 112 2.97 -3.64 6.20
N VAL A 113 3.59 -3.04 7.22
CA VAL A 113 4.41 -1.82 7.06
C VAL A 113 5.64 -2.11 6.20
N HIS A 114 6.29 -3.26 6.39
CA HIS A 114 7.41 -3.66 5.55
C HIS A 114 7.01 -3.79 4.08
N LEU A 115 5.95 -4.53 3.78
CA LEU A 115 5.48 -4.70 2.39
C LEU A 115 5.13 -3.37 1.74
N ALA A 116 4.38 -2.51 2.45
CA ALA A 116 4.05 -1.18 1.95
C ALA A 116 5.31 -0.34 1.67
N SER A 117 6.34 -0.47 2.50
CA SER A 117 7.59 0.28 2.32
C SER A 117 8.38 -0.11 1.07
N LEU A 118 8.27 -1.37 0.62
CA LEU A 118 8.91 -1.82 -0.61
C LEU A 118 8.37 -1.10 -1.84
N ASP A 119 7.08 -0.75 -1.83
CA ASP A 119 6.42 0.01 -2.90
C ASP A 119 6.61 1.53 -2.76
N ASN A 120 7.28 2.00 -1.70
CA ASN A 120 7.51 3.41 -1.42
C ASN A 120 8.99 3.72 -1.08
N PRO A 121 9.91 3.62 -2.05
CA PRO A 121 11.35 3.76 -1.82
C PRO A 121 11.77 5.16 -1.37
N ARG A 122 10.93 6.18 -1.58
CA ARG A 122 11.19 7.55 -1.12
C ARG A 122 10.89 7.74 0.37
N ALA A 123 10.22 6.77 1.00
CA ALA A 123 9.83 6.81 2.41
C ALA A 123 8.97 8.06 2.78
N LEU A 124 8.28 8.64 1.80
CA LEU A 124 7.37 9.77 2.00
C LEU A 124 5.95 9.23 2.12
N TRP A 125 5.27 9.57 3.22
CA TRP A 125 3.98 9.00 3.57
C TRP A 125 2.96 10.07 3.87
N ASN A 126 1.73 9.85 3.43
CA ASN A 126 0.57 10.61 3.89
C ASN A 126 0.12 10.04 5.24
N VAL A 127 0.31 10.82 6.30
CA VAL A 127 -0.14 10.55 7.66
C VAL A 127 -1.20 11.58 8.01
N GLY A 128 -2.48 11.19 7.92
CA GLY A 128 -3.60 12.06 8.30
C GLY A 128 -3.70 13.37 7.49
N GLY A 129 -3.24 13.39 6.24
CA GLY A 129 -3.21 14.57 5.37
C GLY A 129 -1.90 15.36 5.39
N THR A 130 -0.90 14.92 6.17
CA THR A 130 0.42 15.54 6.25
C THR A 130 1.47 14.61 5.67
N VAL A 131 2.38 15.13 4.85
CA VAL A 131 3.53 14.35 4.36
C VAL A 131 4.56 14.21 5.47
N GLN A 132 4.99 12.97 5.72
CA GLN A 132 6.05 12.66 6.67
C GLN A 132 7.11 11.75 6.05
N TRP A 133 8.37 11.92 6.46
CA TRP A 133 9.46 11.03 6.10
C TRP A 133 9.59 9.92 7.14
N LEU A 134 9.17 8.70 6.77
CA LEU A 134 9.23 7.52 7.64
C LEU A 134 9.98 6.40 6.94
N VAL A 135 11.23 6.21 7.36
CA VAL A 135 12.10 5.14 6.86
C VAL A 135 11.78 3.87 7.62
N VAL A 136 11.49 2.78 6.90
CA VAL A 136 11.19 1.47 7.47
C VAL A 136 12.36 0.54 7.23
N GLU A 137 12.88 -0.05 8.30
CA GLU A 137 14.01 -0.98 8.26
C GLU A 137 13.65 -2.28 8.95
N VAL A 138 14.13 -3.40 8.40
CA VAL A 138 14.09 -4.69 9.08
C VAL A 138 15.38 -4.78 9.91
N PRO A 139 15.31 -4.75 11.24
CA PRO A 139 16.49 -4.89 12.08
C PRO A 139 17.10 -6.29 11.89
N ALA A 140 18.43 -6.34 11.77
CA ALA A 140 19.20 -7.58 11.66
C ALA A 140 18.94 -8.56 12.83
#